data_AF-A0A930APL1-F1
#
_entry.id   AF-A0A930APL1-F1
#
_cell.length_a   1.000
_cell.length_b   1.000
_cell.length_c   1.000
_cell.angle_alpha   90.00
_cell.angle_beta   90.00
_cell.angle_gamma   90.00
#
_symmetry.space_group_name_H-M   'P 1'
#
loop_
_entity.id
_entity.type
_entity.pdbx_description
1 polymer ?
#
loop_
_entity_poly.entity_id
_entity_poly.type
_entity_poly.pdbx_seq_one_letter_code
_entity_poly.pdbx_strand_id
1 'polypeptide(L)'
;MGEYEMKKLLLTDGNSMLFRAYYATAYGRPMTTSDGTPTNAVFGFASMIQKAIDIIQPDAVLVAFDAGKHTFRHELYADYKGGRKPAPDDLVPQFKLVRDFLDAFAITWVEMQDIEADDLIGTISKKAKDYQTYVLT
;
A
#
# COMPACT_ATOMS: atom_id res chain seq x y z
N MET A 1 35.33 -5.59 16.36
CA MET A 1 34.66 -5.62 15.05
C MET A 1 33.19 -5.47 15.36
N GLY A 2 32.60 -4.28 15.20
CA GLY A 2 31.19 -4.07 15.54
C GLY A 2 30.31 -4.81 14.53
N GLU A 3 29.28 -5.51 15.00
CA GLU A 3 28.22 -6.04 14.14
C GLU A 3 27.61 -4.84 13.39
N TYR A 4 27.79 -4.77 12.07
CA TYR A 4 27.03 -3.82 11.27
C TYR A 4 25.60 -4.35 11.21
N GLU A 5 24.70 -3.69 11.95
CA GLU A 5 23.27 -3.99 11.90
C GLU A 5 22.79 -3.79 10.46
N MET A 6 22.17 -4.81 9.87
CA MET A 6 21.62 -4.69 8.51
C MET A 6 20.52 -3.63 8.52
N LYS A 7 20.56 -2.74 7.52
CA LYS A 7 19.53 -1.72 7.37
C LYS A 7 18.15 -2.36 7.22
N LYS A 8 17.12 -1.73 7.78
CA LYS A 8 15.75 -2.24 7.76
C LYS A 8 14.98 -1.60 6.61
N LEU A 9 14.29 -2.43 5.83
CA LEU A 9 13.42 -2.01 4.74
C LEU A 9 11.99 -2.44 5.04
N LEU A 10 11.06 -1.48 5.04
CA LEU A 10 9.63 -1.75 5.11
C LEU A 10 9.02 -1.69 3.71
N LEU A 11 8.52 -2.83 3.23
CA LEU A 11 7.75 -2.92 1.98
C LEU A 11 6.27 -3.07 2.33
N THR A 12 5.42 -2.24 1.74
CA THR A 12 3.99 -2.22 2.04
C THR A 12 3.15 -2.43 0.79
N ASP A 13 2.15 -3.30 0.86
CA ASP A 13 1.06 -3.39 -0.11
C ASP A 13 0.04 -2.27 0.15
N GLY A 14 0.10 -1.25 -0.70
CA GLY A 14 -0.75 -0.06 -0.62
C GLY A 14 -2.22 -0.37 -0.84
N ASN A 15 -2.55 -1.30 -1.74
CA ASN A 15 -3.93 -1.70 -2.00
C ASN A 15 -4.52 -2.37 -0.77
N SER A 16 -3.88 -3.42 -0.26
CA SER A 16 -4.38 -4.16 0.89
C SER A 16 -4.52 -3.28 2.14
N MET A 17 -3.53 -2.41 2.40
CA MET A 17 -3.61 -1.46 3.52
C MET A 17 -4.77 -0.47 3.37
N LEU A 18 -4.98 0.10 2.18
CA LEU A 18 -6.05 1.07 1.98
C LEU A 18 -7.44 0.43 2.12
N PHE A 19 -7.64 -0.79 1.58
CA PHE A 19 -8.87 -1.55 1.79
C PHE A 19 -9.10 -1.89 3.27
N ARG A 20 -8.06 -2.30 3.99
CA ARG A 20 -8.13 -2.58 5.44
C ARG A 20 -8.53 -1.34 6.23
N ALA A 21 -7.91 -0.19 5.92
CA ALA A 21 -8.23 1.09 6.53
C ALA A 21 -9.68 1.51 6.27
N TYR A 22 -10.13 1.35 5.03
CA TYR A 22 -11.49 1.65 4.62
C TYR A 22 -12.51 0.85 5.46
N TYR A 23 -12.42 -0.48 5.45
CA TYR A 23 -13.41 -1.31 6.15
C TYR A 23 -13.36 -1.16 7.68
N ALA A 24 -12.19 -0.86 8.25
CA ALA A 24 -12.05 -0.57 9.67
C ALA A 24 -12.77 0.74 10.09
N THR A 25 -12.96 1.68 9.15
CA THR A 25 -13.52 3.01 9.44
C THR A 25 -14.91 3.23 8.86
N ALA A 26 -15.32 2.44 7.86
CA ALA A 26 -16.55 2.60 7.09
C ALA A 26 -17.83 2.66 7.94
N TYR A 27 -17.89 1.92 9.06
CA TYR A 27 -19.11 1.82 9.88
C TYR A 27 -19.09 2.67 11.17
N GLY A 28 -17.97 3.29 11.51
CA GLY A 28 -17.79 3.94 12.82
C GLY A 28 -17.23 5.36 12.79
N ARG A 29 -16.52 5.73 11.71
CA ARG A 29 -15.89 7.06 11.56
C ARG A 29 -15.84 7.48 10.09
N PRO A 30 -16.99 7.81 9.48
CA PRO A 30 -16.98 8.45 8.18
C PRO A 30 -16.27 9.80 8.30
N MET A 31 -15.23 9.99 7.50
CA MET A 31 -14.45 11.22 7.45
C MET A 31 -14.51 11.76 6.03
N THR A 32 -14.86 13.03 5.90
CA THR A 32 -14.99 13.73 4.63
C THR A 32 -14.36 15.11 4.76
N THR A 33 -13.84 15.63 3.65
CA THR A 33 -13.46 17.04 3.50
C THR A 33 -14.71 17.93 3.44
N SER A 34 -14.51 19.26 3.47
CA SER A 34 -15.60 20.25 3.36
C SER A 34 -16.37 20.18 2.03
N ASP A 35 -15.75 19.67 0.97
CA ASP A 35 -16.39 19.42 -0.33
C ASP A 35 -17.04 18.03 -0.44
N GLY A 36 -17.02 17.24 0.64
CA GLY A 36 -17.65 15.92 0.73
C GLY A 36 -16.77 14.76 0.28
N THR A 37 -15.52 14.98 -0.11
CA THR A 37 -14.60 13.90 -0.52
C THR A 37 -14.27 12.98 0.67
N PRO A 38 -14.52 11.66 0.58
CA PRO A 38 -14.16 10.71 1.64
C PRO A 38 -12.65 10.65 1.90
N THR A 39 -12.24 10.56 3.17
CA THR A 39 -10.83 10.52 3.59
C THR A 39 -10.55 9.48 4.68
N ASN A 40 -11.55 8.67 5.04
CA ASN A 40 -11.47 7.71 6.13
C ASN A 40 -10.39 6.64 5.93
N ALA A 41 -10.24 6.13 4.71
CA ALA A 41 -9.24 5.14 4.37
C ALA A 41 -7.84 5.74 4.39
N VAL A 42 -7.65 6.98 3.90
CA VAL A 42 -6.35 7.66 3.92
C VAL A 42 -5.86 7.87 5.35
N PHE A 43 -6.74 8.33 6.24
CA PHE A 43 -6.39 8.50 7.66
C PHE A 43 -6.00 7.19 8.33
N GLY A 44 -6.78 6.12 8.09
CA GLY A 44 -6.49 4.80 8.64
C GLY A 44 -5.17 4.23 8.09
N PHE A 45 -4.93 4.41 6.80
CA PHE A 45 -3.69 4.03 6.12
C PHE A 45 -2.48 4.76 6.74
N ALA A 46 -2.53 6.08 6.85
CA ALA A 46 -1.47 6.89 7.45
C ALA A 46 -1.18 6.46 8.89
N SER A 47 -2.23 6.19 9.68
CA SER A 47 -2.09 5.69 11.06
C SER A 47 -1.40 4.32 11.12
N MET A 48 -1.73 3.41 10.19
CA MET A 48 -1.10 2.08 10.14
C MET A 48 0.36 2.16 9.71
N ILE A 49 0.68 2.98 8.70
CA ILE A 49 2.06 3.22 8.25
C ILE A 49 2.89 3.83 9.38
N GLN A 50 2.39 4.88 10.03
CA GLN A 50 3.11 5.52 11.14
C GLN A 50 3.38 4.52 12.26
N LYS A 51 2.39 3.72 12.65
CA LYS A 51 2.56 2.68 13.67
C LYS A 51 3.59 1.63 13.25
N ALA A 52 3.62 1.23 11.98
CA ALA A 52 4.62 0.30 11.47
C ALA A 52 6.03 0.91 11.52
N ILE A 53 6.18 2.19 11.16
CA ILE A 53 7.44 2.92 11.26
C ILE A 53 7.91 3.01 12.72
N ASP A 54 7.02 3.31 13.66
CA ASP A 54 7.37 3.43 15.08
C ASP A 54 7.83 2.10 15.69
N ILE A 55 7.22 0.99 15.28
CA ILE A 55 7.53 -0.35 15.79
C ILE A 55 8.80 -0.93 15.15
N ILE A 56 8.93 -0.80 13.83
CA ILE A 56 9.99 -1.45 13.06
C ILE A 56 11.25 -0.58 13.04
N GLN A 57 11.08 0.74 13.09
CA GLN A 57 12.12 1.74 12.88
C GLN A 57 12.93 1.47 11.59
N PRO A 58 12.27 1.45 10.41
CA PRO A 58 12.93 1.15 9.16
C PRO A 58 13.82 2.31 8.69
N ASP A 59 14.94 1.98 8.03
CA ASP A 59 15.80 2.96 7.37
C ASP A 59 15.21 3.41 6.03
N ALA A 60 14.35 2.59 5.41
CA ALA A 60 13.67 2.90 4.16
C ALA A 60 12.25 2.30 4.15
N VAL A 61 11.33 3.02 3.51
CA VAL A 61 9.94 2.59 3.33
C VAL A 61 9.58 2.68 1.85
N LEU A 62 8.93 1.64 1.33
CA LEU A 62 8.36 1.65 -0.02
C LEU A 62 6.95 1.08 -0.02
N VAL A 63 6.02 1.77 -0.68
CA VAL A 63 4.64 1.32 -0.87
C VAL A 63 4.41 0.92 -2.32
N ALA A 64 3.94 -0.31 -2.56
CA ALA A 64 3.60 -0.80 -3.88
C ALA A 64 2.08 -0.78 -4.09
N PHE A 65 1.63 -0.37 -5.26
CA PHE A 65 0.21 -0.43 -5.67
C PHE A 65 0.04 -1.28 -6.92
N ASP A 66 -1.13 -1.92 -7.04
CA ASP A 66 -1.57 -2.58 -8.27
C ASP A 66 -1.84 -1.54 -9.35
N ALA A 67 -1.29 -1.74 -10.55
CA ALA A 67 -1.62 -0.91 -11.71
C ALA A 67 -2.91 -1.40 -12.41
N GLY A 68 -4.06 -1.15 -11.78
CA GLY A 68 -5.37 -1.28 -12.42
C GLY A 68 -5.88 -2.72 -12.64
N LYS A 69 -6.98 -2.82 -13.41
CA LYS A 69 -7.83 -4.03 -13.51
C LYS A 69 -7.28 -5.15 -14.39
N HIS A 70 -6.35 -4.85 -15.29
CA HIS A 70 -5.79 -5.85 -16.20
C HIS A 70 -4.33 -6.07 -15.83
N THR A 71 -4.01 -7.31 -15.51
CA THR A 71 -2.64 -7.76 -15.30
C THR A 71 -2.38 -8.87 -16.31
N PHE A 72 -1.12 -9.17 -16.62
CA PHE A 72 -0.75 -10.32 -17.45
C PHE A 72 -1.45 -11.62 -17.01
N ARG A 73 -1.75 -11.78 -15.72
CA ARG A 73 -2.50 -12.93 -15.18
C ARG A 73 -3.95 -12.99 -15.65
N HIS A 74 -4.61 -11.86 -15.90
CA HIS A 74 -5.94 -11.82 -16.49
C HIS A 74 -5.94 -12.19 -17.98
N GLU A 75 -4.83 -11.94 -18.69
CA GLU A 75 -4.65 -12.38 -20.08
C GLU A 75 -4.44 -13.90 -20.17
N LEU A 76 -3.72 -14.47 -19.19
CA LEU A 76 -3.50 -15.91 -19.09
C LEU A 76 -4.70 -16.70 -18.57
N TYR A 77 -5.51 -16.11 -17.69
CA TYR A 77 -6.65 -16.78 -17.06
C TYR A 77 -7.80 -15.79 -16.81
N ALA A 78 -8.86 -15.93 -17.61
CA ALA A 78 -9.99 -15.00 -17.61
C ALA A 78 -10.75 -14.94 -16.27
N ASP A 79 -10.76 -16.02 -15.48
CA ASP A 79 -11.43 -16.08 -14.17
C ASP A 79 -10.52 -15.67 -13.01
N TYR A 80 -9.30 -15.21 -13.27
CA TYR A 80 -8.38 -14.77 -12.23
C TYR A 80 -8.99 -13.59 -11.46
N LYS A 81 -9.09 -13.71 -10.12
CA LYS A 81 -9.74 -12.72 -9.23
C LYS A 81 -11.22 -12.41 -9.57
N GLY A 82 -11.89 -13.20 -10.41
CA GLY A 82 -13.25 -12.96 -10.92
C GLY A 82 -14.37 -12.89 -9.88
N GLY A 83 -14.11 -13.30 -8.63
CA GLY A 83 -15.05 -13.17 -7.51
C GLY A 83 -14.87 -11.92 -6.63
N ARG A 84 -13.89 -11.05 -6.91
CA ARG A 84 -13.68 -9.83 -6.12
C ARG A 84 -14.79 -8.81 -6.39
N LYS A 85 -15.41 -8.32 -5.32
CA LYS A 85 -16.33 -7.18 -5.42
C LYS A 85 -15.55 -5.95 -5.92
N PRO A 86 -16.16 -5.10 -6.77
CA PRO A 86 -15.56 -3.83 -7.13
C PRO A 86 -15.26 -3.00 -5.88
N ALA A 87 -14.24 -2.15 -5.97
CA ALA A 87 -13.95 -1.19 -4.92
C ALA A 87 -15.19 -0.31 -4.66
N PRO A 88 -15.57 -0.06 -3.39
CA PRO A 88 -16.65 0.87 -3.05
C PRO A 88 -16.43 2.26 -3.67
N ASP A 89 -17.49 2.92 -4.12
CA ASP A 89 -17.41 4.20 -4.85
C ASP A 89 -16.75 5.32 -4.01
N ASP A 90 -16.92 5.29 -2.70
CA ASP A 90 -16.32 6.21 -1.72
C ASP A 90 -14.84 5.87 -1.40
N LEU A 91 -14.36 4.69 -1.76
CA LEU A 91 -12.95 4.31 -1.68
C LEU A 91 -12.15 4.73 -2.91
N VAL A 92 -12.77 4.67 -4.10
CA VAL A 92 -12.10 5.00 -5.38
C VAL A 92 -11.35 6.35 -5.35
N PRO A 93 -11.94 7.48 -4.92
CA PRO A 93 -11.22 8.76 -4.89
C PRO A 93 -10.02 8.77 -3.93
N GLN A 94 -10.04 7.91 -2.90
CA GLN A 94 -8.99 7.86 -1.87
C GLN A 94 -7.70 7.21 -2.36
N PHE A 95 -7.72 6.48 -3.47
CA PHE A 95 -6.50 5.96 -4.10
C PHE A 95 -5.58 7.08 -4.58
N LYS A 96 -6.12 8.16 -5.17
CA LYS A 96 -5.30 9.32 -5.53
C LYS A 96 -4.78 10.01 -4.26
N LEU A 97 -5.67 10.23 -3.29
CA LEU A 97 -5.33 10.93 -2.06
C LEU A 97 -4.23 10.22 -1.24
N VAL A 98 -4.21 8.88 -1.22
CA VAL A 98 -3.14 8.15 -0.51
C VAL A 98 -1.78 8.33 -1.19
N ARG A 99 -1.73 8.44 -2.53
CA ARG A 99 -0.49 8.74 -3.27
C ARG A 99 -0.03 10.17 -2.98
N ASP A 100 -0.96 11.13 -3.02
CA ASP A 100 -0.68 12.53 -2.65
C ASP A 100 -0.13 12.63 -1.21
N PHE A 101 -0.68 11.84 -0.28
CA PHE A 101 -0.18 11.73 1.09
C PHE A 101 1.25 11.16 1.15
N LEU A 102 1.53 10.08 0.42
CA LEU A 102 2.86 9.46 0.41
C LEU A 102 3.91 10.42 -0.15
N ASP A 103 3.59 11.14 -1.22
CA ASP A 103 4.45 12.20 -1.78
C ASP A 103 4.73 13.30 -0.76
N ALA A 104 3.68 13.79 -0.07
CA ALA A 104 3.82 14.82 0.95
C ALA A 104 4.66 14.37 2.16
N PHE A 105 4.66 13.08 2.49
CA PHE A 105 5.45 12.49 3.56
C PHE A 105 6.84 12.01 3.10
N ALA A 106 7.21 12.25 1.84
CA ALA A 106 8.45 11.75 1.22
C ALA A 106 8.63 10.22 1.36
N ILE A 107 7.52 9.47 1.36
CA ILE A 107 7.53 8.02 1.32
C ILE A 107 7.52 7.57 -0.14
N THR A 108 8.51 6.76 -0.51
CA THR A 108 8.59 6.24 -1.89
C THR A 108 7.42 5.30 -2.15
N TRP A 109 6.77 5.47 -3.30
CA TRP A 109 5.77 4.53 -3.77
C TRP A 109 5.97 4.19 -5.24
N VAL A 110 5.45 3.04 -5.66
CA VAL A 110 5.58 2.55 -7.03
C VAL A 110 4.32 1.82 -7.46
N GLU A 111 3.95 2.03 -8.71
CA GLU A 111 3.02 1.21 -9.46
C GLU A 111 3.60 1.02 -10.85
N MET A 112 3.38 -0.15 -11.44
CA MET A 112 3.89 -0.46 -12.76
C MET A 112 2.80 -1.17 -13.54
N GLN A 113 2.51 -0.65 -14.73
CA GLN A 113 1.46 -1.18 -15.61
C GLN A 113 1.58 -2.71 -15.75
N ASP A 114 0.44 -3.39 -15.61
CA ASP A 114 0.29 -4.84 -15.73
C ASP A 114 1.00 -5.70 -14.67
N ILE A 115 1.61 -5.08 -13.64
CA ILE A 115 2.29 -5.74 -12.53
C ILE A 115 1.52 -5.53 -11.22
N GLU A 116 1.40 -6.59 -10.42
CA GLU A 116 0.73 -6.53 -9.12
C GLU A 116 1.67 -6.04 -8.01
N ALA A 117 1.12 -5.44 -6.96
CA ALA A 117 1.88 -4.96 -5.81
C ALA A 117 2.75 -6.08 -5.20
N ASP A 118 2.20 -7.29 -5.10
CA ASP A 118 2.92 -8.48 -4.61
C ASP A 118 4.17 -8.82 -5.44
N ASP A 119 4.09 -8.66 -6.78
CA ASP A 119 5.23 -8.92 -7.67
C ASP A 119 6.32 -7.86 -7.48
N LEU A 120 5.93 -6.60 -7.28
CA LEU A 120 6.85 -5.50 -6.99
C LEU A 120 7.54 -5.72 -5.65
N ILE A 121 6.78 -6.03 -4.59
CA ILE A 121 7.30 -6.34 -3.25
C ILE A 121 8.26 -7.53 -3.32
N GLY A 122 7.87 -8.63 -3.97
CA GLY A 122 8.70 -9.81 -4.13
C GLY A 122 10.00 -9.53 -4.89
N THR A 123 9.92 -8.73 -5.96
CA THR A 123 11.08 -8.32 -6.76
C THR A 123 12.04 -7.45 -5.95
N ILE A 124 11.53 -6.47 -5.22
CA ILE A 124 12.34 -5.53 -4.43
C ILE A 124 12.98 -6.26 -3.25
N SER A 125 12.23 -7.09 -2.53
CA SER A 125 12.73 -7.92 -1.43
C SER A 125 13.92 -8.78 -1.88
N LYS A 126 13.85 -9.40 -3.06
CA LYS A 126 14.95 -10.21 -3.62
C LYS A 126 16.17 -9.38 -4.05
N LYS A 127 15.96 -8.13 -4.47
CA LYS A 127 17.03 -7.20 -4.89
C LYS A 127 17.72 -6.54 -3.70
N ALA A 128 16.99 -6.26 -2.62
CA ALA A 128 17.48 -5.61 -1.41
C ALA A 128 18.17 -6.60 -0.45
N LYS A 129 19.16 -7.36 -0.94
CA LYS A 129 19.82 -8.44 -0.18
C LYS A 129 20.55 -7.96 1.08
N ASP A 130 20.98 -6.70 1.09
CA ASP A 130 21.69 -6.09 2.21
C ASP A 130 20.75 -5.45 3.24
N TYR A 131 19.44 -5.65 3.08
CA TYR A 131 18.42 -5.16 3.99
C TYR A 131 17.72 -6.30 4.72
N GLN A 132 17.45 -6.10 6.01
CA GLN A 132 16.41 -6.86 6.71
C GLN A 132 15.04 -6.34 6.26
N THR A 133 14.34 -7.14 5.46
CA THR A 133 13.05 -6.74 4.86
C THR A 133 11.87 -7.16 5.74
N TYR A 134 10.98 -6.20 5.99
CA TYR A 134 9.67 -6.39 6.62
C TYR A 134 8.59 -6.13 5.57
N VAL A 135 7.60 -7.02 5.49
CA VAL A 135 6.48 -6.88 4.55
C VAL A 135 5.20 -6.62 5.32
N LEU A 136 4.48 -5.56 4.93
CA LEU A 136 3.18 -5.18 5.46
C LEU A 136 2.13 -5.32 4.35
N THR A 137 1.26 -6.33 4.46
CA THR A 137 0.15 -6.62 3.53
C THR A 137 -1.11 -6.93 4.30
#